data_AF-A0A1C0T0T4-F1
#
_entry.id   AF-A0A1C0T0T4-F1
#
_cell.length_a   1.000
_cell.length_b   1.000
_cell.length_c   1.000
_cell.angle_alpha   90.00
_cell.angle_beta   90.00
_cell.angle_gamma   90.00
#
_symmetry.space_group_name_H-M   'P 1'
#
loop_
_entity.id
_entity.type
_entity.pdbx_description
1 polymer ?
#
loop_
_entity_poly.entity_id
_entity_poly.type
_entity_poly.pdbx_seq_one_letter_code
_entity_poly.pdbx_strand_id
1 'polypeptide(L)'
;MRQTAEGANDAAQRVKSVSVEADHSDIVVSEAIQAMNDIASSSDEVSKIIGVIDEIAFQTNLLALNAGVEAARAGESGKGFAVVAQEVRELAQRSAAAAKEIKDQILRSSGQVQNGVRLVQETGGALTRISSQVAAASDIVGKIAYSASEQDLTLRSIPQSPPHR
;
A
#
# COMPACT_ATOMS: atom_id res chain seq x y z
N MET A 1 -17.09 38.63 -25.74
CA MET A 1 -17.46 37.24 -26.07
C MET A 1 -16.28 36.43 -26.56
N ARG A 2 -15.53 36.87 -27.58
CA ARG A 2 -14.30 36.19 -28.03
C ARG A 2 -13.28 35.83 -26.93
N GLN A 3 -12.92 36.78 -26.06
CA GLN A 3 -12.02 36.52 -24.93
C GLN A 3 -12.60 35.53 -23.90
N THR A 4 -13.93 35.50 -23.75
CA THR A 4 -14.65 34.55 -22.88
C THR A 4 -14.61 33.13 -23.47
N ALA A 5 -14.80 33.00 -24.79
CA ALA A 5 -14.71 31.72 -25.50
C ALA A 5 -13.27 31.16 -25.46
N GLU A 6 -12.26 32.01 -25.67
CA GLU A 6 -10.85 31.64 -25.55
C GLU A 6 -10.50 31.22 -24.12
N GLY A 7 -10.89 32.00 -23.10
CA GLY A 7 -10.65 31.66 -21.70
C GLY A 7 -11.36 30.39 -21.24
N ALA A 8 -12.58 30.12 -21.75
CA ALA A 8 -13.29 28.87 -21.49
C ALA A 8 -12.60 27.67 -22.14
N ASN A 9 -12.06 27.83 -23.34
CA ASN A 9 -11.32 26.76 -24.02
C ASN A 9 -10.00 26.43 -23.29
N ASP A 10 -9.28 27.45 -22.83
CA ASP A 10 -8.08 27.30 -21.99
C ASP A 10 -8.39 26.58 -20.67
N ALA A 11 -9.49 26.97 -20.00
CA ALA A 11 -9.96 26.29 -18.80
C ALA A 11 -10.33 24.82 -19.09
N ALA A 12 -10.98 24.53 -20.23
CA ALA A 12 -11.34 23.16 -20.61
C ALA A 12 -10.10 22.29 -20.80
N GLN A 13 -9.05 22.82 -21.44
CA GLN A 13 -7.77 22.13 -21.59
C GLN A 13 -7.09 21.85 -20.25
N ARG A 14 -7.06 22.82 -19.34
CA ARG A 14 -6.49 22.64 -17.99
C ARG A 14 -7.23 21.58 -17.19
N VAL A 15 -8.56 21.62 -17.21
CA VAL A 15 -9.40 20.61 -16.52
C VAL A 15 -9.17 19.22 -17.13
N LYS A 16 -9.06 19.11 -18.46
CA LYS A 16 -8.72 17.85 -19.12
C LYS A 16 -7.36 17.31 -18.68
N SER A 17 -6.35 18.16 -18.57
CA SER A 17 -5.03 17.76 -18.06
C SER A 17 -5.10 17.23 -16.63
N VAL A 18 -5.86 17.91 -15.76
CA VAL A 18 -6.05 17.45 -14.36
C VAL A 18 -6.80 16.12 -14.31
N SER A 19 -7.77 15.91 -15.21
CA SER A 19 -8.49 14.63 -15.31
C SER A 19 -7.53 13.48 -15.64
N VAL A 20 -6.64 13.68 -16.61
CA VAL A 20 -5.64 12.66 -16.99
C VAL A 20 -4.69 12.35 -15.83
N GLU A 21 -4.27 13.37 -15.07
CA GLU A 21 -3.41 13.18 -13.90
C GLU A 21 -4.13 12.43 -12.77
N ALA A 22 -5.43 12.69 -12.58
CA ALA A 22 -6.26 11.98 -11.63
C ALA A 22 -6.41 10.49 -12.00
N ASP A 23 -6.67 10.20 -13.28
CA ASP A 23 -6.75 8.82 -13.79
C ASP A 23 -5.41 8.07 -13.61
N HIS A 24 -4.28 8.75 -13.85
CA HIS A 24 -2.95 8.19 -13.58
C HIS A 24 -2.74 7.93 -12.07
N SER A 25 -3.20 8.85 -11.21
CA SER A 25 -3.10 8.68 -9.76
C SER A 25 -3.90 7.47 -9.25
N ASP A 26 -5.05 7.17 -9.87
CA ASP A 26 -5.83 5.96 -9.54
C ASP A 26 -5.05 4.67 -9.85
N ILE A 27 -4.28 4.64 -10.94
CA ILE A 27 -3.39 3.50 -11.28
C ILE A 27 -2.30 3.35 -10.21
N VAL A 28 -1.62 4.45 -9.87
CA VAL A 28 -0.53 4.44 -8.88
C VAL A 28 -1.03 3.99 -7.50
N VAL A 29 -2.22 4.43 -7.09
CA VAL A 29 -2.83 3.98 -5.84
C VAL A 29 -3.17 2.49 -5.89
N SER A 30 -3.70 2.00 -7.00
CA SER A 30 -3.98 0.57 -7.19
C SER A 30 -2.71 -0.27 -7.09
N GLU A 31 -1.62 0.16 -7.72
CA GLU A 31 -0.31 -0.50 -7.63
C GLU A 31 0.24 -0.48 -6.19
N ALA A 32 0.08 0.64 -5.47
CA ALA A 32 0.49 0.75 -4.08
C ALA A 32 -0.30 -0.20 -3.16
N ILE A 33 -1.61 -0.37 -3.38
CA ILE A 33 -2.43 -1.35 -2.65
C ILE A 33 -1.92 -2.77 -2.93
N GLN A 34 -1.64 -3.09 -4.20
CA GLN A 34 -1.12 -4.41 -4.57
C GLN A 34 0.21 -4.70 -3.88
N ALA A 35 1.16 -3.76 -3.94
CA ALA A 35 2.46 -3.91 -3.28
C ALA A 35 2.33 -4.12 -1.76
N MET A 36 1.40 -3.42 -1.10
CA MET A 36 1.16 -3.62 0.33
C MET A 36 0.54 -4.98 0.64
N ASN A 37 -0.35 -5.49 -0.22
CA ASN A 37 -0.89 -6.85 -0.08
C ASN A 37 0.21 -7.92 -0.26
N ASP A 38 1.13 -7.71 -1.20
CA ASP A 38 2.26 -8.62 -1.42
C ASP A 38 3.20 -8.64 -0.20
N ILE A 39 3.46 -7.47 0.42
CA ILE A 39 4.22 -7.38 1.68
C ILE A 39 3.51 -8.12 2.82
N ALA A 40 2.18 -8.00 2.92
CA ALA A 40 1.40 -8.72 3.93
C ALA A 40 1.51 -10.24 3.73
N SER A 41 1.35 -10.73 2.50
CA SER A 41 1.51 -12.14 2.15
C SER A 41 2.92 -12.66 2.45
N SER A 42 3.95 -11.88 2.11
CA SER A 42 5.34 -12.23 2.43
C SER A 42 5.59 -12.30 3.94
N SER A 43 5.01 -11.38 4.70
CA SER A 43 5.09 -11.38 6.17
C SER A 43 4.46 -12.65 6.78
N ASP A 44 3.33 -13.11 6.24
CA ASP A 44 2.69 -14.36 6.67
C ASP A 44 3.57 -15.59 6.37
N GLU A 45 4.23 -15.61 5.22
CA GLU A 45 5.16 -16.68 4.85
C GLU A 45 6.38 -16.71 5.78
N VAL A 46 6.96 -15.54 6.08
CA VAL A 46 8.03 -15.42 7.08
C VAL A 46 7.55 -15.92 8.44
N SER A 47 6.33 -15.57 8.87
CA SER A 47 5.78 -16.05 10.15
C SER A 47 5.67 -17.58 10.21
N LYS A 48 5.39 -18.26 9.09
CA LYS A 48 5.37 -19.74 9.02
C LYS A 48 6.77 -20.32 9.19
N ILE A 49 7.77 -19.73 8.52
CA ILE A 49 9.17 -20.15 8.62
C ILE A 49 9.66 -20.01 10.07
N ILE A 50 9.35 -18.90 10.73
CA ILE A 50 9.68 -18.69 12.15
C ILE A 50 9.00 -19.74 13.05
N GLY A 51 7.78 -20.16 12.73
CA GLY A 51 7.11 -21.27 13.43
C GLY A 51 7.87 -22.59 13.32
N VAL A 52 8.39 -22.93 12.13
CA VAL A 52 9.24 -24.11 11.93
C VAL A 52 10.55 -24.01 12.72
N ILE A 53 11.15 -22.81 12.80
CA ILE A 53 12.37 -22.60 13.59
C ILE A 53 12.11 -22.82 15.10
N ASP A 54 10.99 -22.32 15.61
CA ASP A 54 10.59 -22.55 17.01
C ASP A 54 10.37 -24.05 17.29
N GLU A 55 9.75 -24.78 16.35
CA GLU A 55 9.60 -26.23 16.45
C GLU A 55 10.95 -26.97 16.45
N ILE A 56 11.88 -26.59 15.57
CA ILE A 56 13.24 -27.16 15.53
C ILE A 56 13.97 -26.88 16.84
N ALA A 57 13.87 -25.67 17.39
CA ALA A 57 14.46 -25.31 18.66
C ALA A 57 13.88 -26.17 19.80
N PHE A 58 12.56 -26.38 19.81
CA PHE A 58 11.90 -27.24 20.78
C PHE A 58 12.36 -28.70 20.69
N GLN A 59 12.43 -29.26 19.48
CA GLN A 59 12.93 -30.63 19.24
C GLN A 59 14.40 -30.76 19.67
N THR A 60 15.24 -29.77 19.36
CA THR A 60 16.65 -29.73 19.77
C THR A 60 16.80 -29.71 21.28
N ASN A 61 15.96 -28.93 21.98
CA ASN A 61 15.92 -28.90 23.43
C ASN A 61 15.51 -30.26 24.05
N LEU A 62 14.56 -30.98 23.45
CA LEU A 62 14.18 -32.32 23.89
C LEU A 62 15.30 -33.36 23.64
N LEU A 63 15.95 -33.30 22.48
CA LEU A 63 17.11 -34.14 22.17
C LEU A 63 18.25 -33.92 23.17
N ALA A 64 18.55 -32.66 23.49
CA ALA A 64 19.56 -32.29 24.47
C ALA A 64 19.21 -32.78 25.88
N LEU A 65 17.94 -32.69 26.28
CA LEU A 65 17.46 -33.23 27.56
C LEU A 65 17.67 -34.75 27.63
N ASN A 66 17.29 -35.49 26.59
CA ASN A 66 17.48 -36.93 26.53
C ASN A 66 18.97 -37.31 26.59
N ALA A 67 19.83 -36.59 25.87
CA ALA A 67 21.27 -36.78 25.92
C ALA A 67 21.84 -36.52 27.33
N GLY A 68 21.33 -35.50 28.04
CA GLY A 68 21.70 -35.21 29.42
C GLY A 68 21.33 -36.34 30.39
N VAL A 69 20.15 -36.94 30.21
CA VAL A 69 19.69 -38.09 31.02
C VAL A 69 20.59 -39.31 30.78
N GLU A 70 20.91 -39.63 29.53
CA GLU A 70 21.76 -40.78 29.21
C GLU A 70 23.21 -40.56 29.67
N ALA A 71 23.71 -39.32 29.59
CA ALA A 71 25.01 -38.95 30.12
C ALA A 71 25.09 -39.13 31.66
N ALA A 72 24.02 -38.75 32.39
CA ALA A 72 23.94 -38.99 33.83
C ALA A 72 23.92 -40.49 34.16
N ARG A 73 23.24 -41.30 33.33
CA ARG A 73 23.19 -42.76 33.45
C ARG A 73 24.55 -43.43 33.22
N ALA A 74 25.38 -42.88 32.35
CA ALA A 74 26.73 -43.36 32.06
C ALA A 74 27.77 -42.99 33.15
N GLY A 75 27.40 -42.22 34.18
CA GLY A 75 28.26 -41.87 35.31
C GLY A 75 29.52 -41.09 34.91
N GLU A 76 30.69 -41.49 35.41
CA GLU A 76 31.98 -40.82 35.13
C GLU A 76 32.30 -40.76 33.64
N SER A 77 31.94 -41.81 32.87
CA SER A 77 32.18 -41.86 31.43
C SER A 77 31.31 -40.88 30.63
N GLY A 78 30.20 -40.41 31.20
CA GLY A 78 29.26 -39.49 30.57
C GLY A 78 29.50 -38.01 30.82
N LYS A 79 30.46 -37.63 31.68
CA LYS A 79 30.66 -36.22 32.10
C LYS A 79 30.87 -35.24 30.94
N GLY A 80 31.68 -35.61 29.95
CA GLY A 80 31.91 -34.78 28.76
C GLY A 80 30.65 -34.61 27.90
N PHE A 81 29.87 -35.68 27.74
CA PHE A 81 28.59 -35.63 27.03
C PHE A 81 27.54 -34.79 27.76
N ALA A 82 27.54 -34.80 29.10
CA ALA A 82 26.62 -33.98 29.89
C ALA A 82 26.83 -32.48 29.68
N VAL A 83 28.10 -32.03 29.56
CA VAL A 83 28.43 -30.62 29.26
C VAL A 83 27.92 -30.24 27.88
N VAL A 84 28.19 -31.06 26.86
CA VAL A 84 27.71 -30.80 25.49
C VAL A 84 26.18 -30.75 25.44
N ALA A 85 25.50 -31.68 26.12
CA ALA A 85 24.04 -31.71 26.19
C ALA A 85 23.47 -30.42 26.81
N GLN A 86 24.10 -29.90 27.87
CA GLN A 86 23.68 -28.64 28.49
C GLN A 86 23.89 -27.45 27.55
N GLU A 87 25.03 -27.37 26.86
CA GLU A 87 25.32 -26.28 25.91
C GLU A 87 24.33 -26.26 24.73
N VAL A 88 24.01 -27.43 24.18
CA VAL A 88 23.01 -27.57 23.10
C VAL A 88 21.62 -27.16 23.60
N ARG A 89 21.27 -27.50 24.84
CA ARG A 89 20.00 -27.12 25.45
C ARG A 89 19.89 -25.60 25.60
N GLU A 90 20.94 -24.94 26.09
CA GLU A 90 20.98 -23.48 26.22
C GLU A 90 20.89 -22.79 24.86
N LEU A 91 21.58 -23.32 23.84
CA LEU A 91 21.48 -22.81 22.47
C LEU A 91 20.06 -22.95 21.91
N ALA A 92 19.41 -24.09 22.13
CA ALA A 92 18.04 -24.33 21.70
C ALA A 92 17.05 -23.35 22.38
N GLN A 93 17.20 -23.11 23.69
CA GLN A 93 16.38 -22.14 24.42
C GLN A 93 16.57 -20.71 23.90
N ARG A 94 17.82 -20.31 23.61
CA ARG A 94 18.12 -19.00 23.00
C ARG A 94 17.51 -18.88 21.61
N SER A 95 17.55 -19.94 20.81
CA SER A 95 16.96 -19.95 19.47
C SER A 95 15.43 -19.80 19.52
N ALA A 96 14.75 -20.48 20.46
CA ALA A 96 13.31 -20.35 20.66
C ALA A 96 12.92 -18.92 21.10
N ALA A 97 13.70 -18.31 22.01
CA ALA A 97 13.48 -16.94 22.43
C ALA A 97 13.61 -15.94 21.26
N ALA A 98 14.66 -16.08 20.45
CA ALA A 98 14.87 -15.26 19.26
C ALA A 98 13.77 -15.45 18.21
N ALA A 99 13.34 -16.70 17.97
CA ALA A 99 12.23 -17.00 17.07
C ALA A 99 10.94 -16.28 17.52
N LYS A 100 10.64 -16.31 18.82
CA LYS A 100 9.48 -15.60 19.38
C LYS A 100 9.58 -14.08 19.20
N GLU A 101 10.73 -13.48 19.47
CA GLU A 101 10.93 -12.04 19.26
C GLU A 101 10.76 -11.62 17.79
N ILE A 102 11.28 -12.42 16.86
CA ILE A 102 11.10 -12.17 15.42
C ILE A 102 9.62 -12.30 15.05
N LYS A 103 8.91 -13.32 15.56
CA LYS A 103 7.48 -13.49 15.34
C LYS A 103 6.68 -12.27 15.80
N ASP A 104 6.99 -11.75 16.98
CA ASP A 104 6.33 -10.55 17.53
C ASP A 104 6.64 -9.29 16.69
N GLN A 105 7.85 -9.17 16.13
CA GLN A 105 8.18 -8.11 15.18
C GLN A 105 7.39 -8.22 13.88
N ILE A 106 7.29 -9.42 13.29
CA ILE A 106 6.54 -9.67 12.06
C ILE A 106 5.05 -9.37 12.24
N LEU A 107 4.47 -9.77 13.37
CA LEU A 107 3.06 -9.47 13.69
C LEU A 107 2.81 -7.96 13.79
N ARG A 108 3.73 -7.20 14.40
CA ARG A 108 3.64 -5.74 14.44
C ARG A 108 3.76 -5.13 13.05
N SER A 109 4.72 -5.59 12.23
CA SER A 109 4.89 -5.14 10.84
C SER A 109 3.64 -5.42 10.00
N SER A 110 3.04 -6.61 10.15
CA SER A 110 1.78 -6.97 9.47
C SER A 110 0.64 -6.01 9.84
N GLY A 111 0.50 -5.67 11.13
CA GLY A 111 -0.46 -4.65 11.57
C GLY A 111 -0.21 -3.26 10.98
N GLN A 112 1.07 -2.86 10.84
CA GLN A 112 1.43 -1.59 10.19
C GLN A 112 1.09 -1.59 8.69
N VAL A 113 1.34 -2.70 8.00
CA VAL A 113 0.99 -2.87 6.58
C VAL A 113 -0.52 -2.79 6.38
N GLN A 114 -1.32 -3.47 7.20
CA GLN A 114 -2.79 -3.39 7.13
C GLN A 114 -3.30 -1.96 7.33
N ASN A 115 -2.73 -1.22 8.27
CA ASN A 115 -3.06 0.19 8.44
C ASN A 115 -2.64 1.03 7.23
N GLY A 116 -1.48 0.73 6.63
CA GLY A 116 -1.02 1.35 5.38
C GLY A 116 -2.00 1.13 4.22
N VAL A 117 -2.46 -0.12 4.02
CA VAL A 117 -3.48 -0.45 3.01
C VAL A 117 -4.73 0.40 3.20
N ARG A 118 -5.25 0.52 4.43
CA ARG A 118 -6.43 1.33 4.73
C ARG A 118 -6.23 2.80 4.36
N LEU A 119 -5.10 3.40 4.72
CA LEU A 119 -4.80 4.80 4.40
C LEU A 119 -4.68 5.04 2.87
N VAL A 120 -4.07 4.10 2.16
CA VAL A 120 -3.96 4.16 0.69
C VAL A 120 -5.33 4.01 0.04
N GLN A 121 -6.20 3.12 0.54
CA GLN A 121 -7.59 2.98 0.09
C GLN A 121 -8.41 4.26 0.32
N GLU A 122 -8.29 4.89 1.50
CA GLU A 122 -8.94 6.17 1.79
C GLU A 122 -8.46 7.27 0.83
N THR A 123 -7.17 7.28 0.50
CA THR A 123 -6.56 8.19 -0.48
C THR A 123 -7.13 7.94 -1.88
N GLY A 124 -7.22 6.68 -2.31
CA GLY A 124 -7.83 6.31 -3.58
C GLY A 124 -9.28 6.77 -3.68
N GLY A 125 -10.08 6.52 -2.63
CA GLY A 125 -11.46 7.01 -2.59
C GLY A 125 -11.57 8.54 -2.65
N ALA A 126 -10.60 9.28 -2.10
CA ALA A 126 -10.53 10.73 -2.23
C ALA A 126 -10.20 11.18 -3.66
N LEU A 127 -9.26 10.51 -4.32
CA LEU A 127 -8.89 10.76 -5.71
C LEU A 127 -10.06 10.47 -6.68
N THR A 128 -10.79 9.38 -6.47
CA THR A 128 -12.00 9.09 -7.27
C THR A 128 -13.05 10.20 -7.14
N ARG A 129 -13.25 10.75 -5.93
CA ARG A 129 -14.14 11.91 -5.74
C ARG A 129 -13.62 13.15 -6.47
N ILE A 130 -12.31 13.42 -6.42
CA ILE A 130 -11.69 14.53 -7.15
C ILE A 130 -11.87 14.35 -8.66
N SER A 131 -11.60 13.17 -9.20
CA SER A 131 -11.80 12.85 -10.62
C SER A 131 -13.26 13.12 -11.05
N SER A 132 -14.24 12.70 -10.23
CA SER A 132 -15.66 12.98 -10.51
C SER A 132 -15.99 14.49 -10.54
N GLN A 133 -15.39 15.29 -9.64
CA GLN A 133 -15.58 16.74 -9.61
C GLN A 133 -14.91 17.44 -10.79
N VAL A 134 -13.73 16.98 -11.17
CA VAL A 134 -12.99 17.46 -12.35
C VAL A 134 -13.76 17.17 -13.63
N ALA A 135 -14.35 15.97 -13.77
CA ALA A 135 -15.20 15.62 -14.90
C ALA A 135 -16.43 16.53 -14.99
N ALA A 136 -17.11 16.80 -13.87
CA ALA A 136 -18.24 17.73 -13.82
C ALA A 136 -17.83 19.17 -14.17
N ALA A 137 -16.67 19.63 -13.69
CA ALA A 137 -16.12 20.93 -14.05
C ALA A 137 -15.83 21.02 -15.56
N SER A 138 -15.34 19.93 -16.17
CA SER A 138 -15.06 19.85 -17.60
C SER A 138 -16.32 20.04 -18.44
N ASP A 139 -17.43 19.38 -18.05
CA ASP A 139 -18.73 19.52 -18.71
C ASP A 139 -19.27 20.96 -18.61
N ILE A 140 -19.19 21.59 -17.43
CA ILE A 140 -19.63 22.98 -17.23
C ILE A 140 -18.82 23.94 -18.10
N VAL A 141 -17.49 23.81 -18.09
CA VAL A 141 -16.61 24.67 -18.88
C VAL A 141 -16.84 24.46 -20.38
N GLY A 142 -17.07 23.22 -20.83
CA GLY A 142 -17.46 22.91 -22.20
C GLY A 142 -18.76 23.61 -22.63
N LYS A 143 -19.78 23.61 -21.76
CA LYS A 143 -21.05 24.32 -22.00
C LYS A 143 -20.87 25.85 -22.07
N ILE A 144 -19.99 26.42 -21.24
CA ILE A 144 -19.65 27.85 -21.28
C ILE A 144 -18.94 28.19 -22.60
N ALA A 145 -17.94 27.40 -23.01
CA ALA A 145 -17.22 27.61 -24.26
C ALA A 145 -18.17 27.54 -25.48
N TYR A 146 -19.08 26.56 -25.49
CA TYR A 146 -20.10 26.43 -26.53
C TYR A 146 -21.03 27.66 -26.57
N SER A 147 -21.59 28.05 -25.42
CA SER A 147 -22.51 29.19 -25.32
C SER A 147 -21.84 30.51 -25.70
N ALA A 148 -20.59 30.72 -25.30
CA ALA A 148 -19.82 31.92 -25.65
C ALA A 148 -19.52 31.99 -27.16
N SER A 149 -19.30 30.85 -27.81
CA SER A 149 -19.11 30.75 -29.25
C SER A 149 -20.41 31.06 -30.01
N GLU A 150 -21.55 30.50 -29.60
CA GLU A 150 -22.86 30.82 -30.18
C GLU A 150 -23.22 32.31 -30.03
N GLN A 151 -22.94 32.91 -28.87
CA GLN A 151 -23.17 34.34 -28.65
C GLN A 151 -22.29 35.22 -29.54
N ASP A 152 -21.02 34.86 -29.77
CA ASP A 152 -20.14 35.61 -30.69
C ASP A 152 -20.67 35.55 -32.14
N LEU A 153 -21.14 34.36 -32.58
CA LEU A 153 -21.75 34.18 -33.90
C LEU A 153 -23.05 35.00 -34.04
N THR A 154 -23.90 34.98 -33.02
CA THR A 154 -25.16 35.72 -33.01
C THR A 154 -24.93 37.23 -33.01
N LEU A 155 -23.96 37.73 -32.25
CA LEU A 155 -23.62 39.16 -32.25
C LEU A 155 -23.09 39.64 -33.60
N ARG A 156 -22.36 38.80 -34.32
CA ARG A 156 -21.88 39.11 -35.68
C ARG A 156 -22.99 39.10 -36.73
N SER A 157 -24.07 38.34 -36.49
CA SER A 157 -25.19 38.26 -37.42
C SER A 157 -26.26 39.33 -37.19
N ILE A 158 -26.18 40.12 -36.11
CA ILE A 158 -27.02 41.31 -35.91
C ILE A 158 -26.57 42.39 -36.92
N PRO A 159 -27.40 42.73 -37.92
CA PRO A 159 -27.08 43.83 -38.81
C PRO A 159 -27.12 45.13 -38.00
N GLN A 160 -26.13 46.01 -38.18
CA GLN A 160 -26.24 47.38 -37.69
C GLN A 160 -27.46 48.00 -38.39
N SER A 161 -28.52 48.26 -37.62
CA SER A 161 -29.69 48.97 -38.15
C SER A 161 -29.21 50.32 -38.71
N PRO A 162 -29.56 50.67 -39.96
CA PRO A 162 -29.10 51.91 -40.55
C PRO A 162 -29.67 53.07 -39.74
N PRO A 163 -28.91 54.17 -39.53
CA PRO A 163 -29.41 55.32 -38.81
C PRO A 163 -30.61 55.90 -39.57
N HIS A 164 -31.75 55.98 -38.89
CA HIS A 164 -32.90 56.73 -39.39
C HIS A 164 -32.57 58.23 -39.36
N ARG A 165 -32.30 58.83 -40.52
CA ARG A 165 -32.81 60.14 -40.95
C ARG A 165 -32.40 60.49 -42.36
#